data_AF-A0A956FPC7-F1
#
_entry.id   AF-A0A956FPC7-F1
#
_cell.length_a   1.000
_cell.length_b   1.000
_cell.length_c   1.000
_cell.angle_alpha   90.00
_cell.angle_beta   90.00
_cell.angle_gamma   90.00
#
_symmetry.space_group_name_H-M   'P 1'
#
loop_
_entity.id
_entity.type
_entity.pdbx_description
1 polymer ?
#
loop_
_entity_poly.entity_id
_entity_poly.type
_entity_poly.pdbx_seq_one_letter_code
_entity_poly.pdbx_strand_id
1 'polypeptide(L)'
;VYCDMETDGGGWTELTPMIACTNLSAVMDFDVQAPTEGIDAECRPFTRDAGGNHSYHYTIPFAAGFSEFYLHEYVIKANSTGGGNTSDIYTSWVQTAWNLAYKAGGTGDVSFGSAEEMGPVTSYAATLNMNIDCATCEVDWPGMMTIYQTGMASTSFRIGWGEAGGQVEGWYPWWSGTIRVR
;
A
#
# COMPACT_ATOMS: atom_id res chain seq x y z
N VAL A 1 -11.27 2.57 18.22
CA VAL A 1 -10.23 3.41 17.60
C VAL A 1 -9.25 3.78 18.69
N TYR A 2 -7.96 3.53 18.47
CA TYR A 2 -6.89 3.96 19.37
C TYR A 2 -6.31 5.29 18.88
N CYS A 3 -5.91 6.15 19.83
CA CYS A 3 -5.23 7.42 19.55
C CYS A 3 -3.86 7.42 20.23
N ASP A 4 -2.78 7.63 19.47
CA ASP A 4 -1.45 7.88 20.03
C ASP A 4 -1.33 9.36 20.38
N MET A 5 -1.17 9.62 21.68
CA MET A 5 -1.10 10.94 22.29
C MET A 5 0.33 11.33 22.71
N GLU A 6 1.33 10.52 22.37
CA GLU A 6 2.72 10.68 22.79
C GLU A 6 3.66 10.97 21.62
N THR A 7 3.54 10.22 20.52
CA THR A 7 4.44 10.36 19.36
C THR A 7 4.33 11.76 18.76
N ASP A 8 5.45 12.49 18.70
CA ASP A 8 5.55 13.82 18.10
C ASP A 8 4.46 14.82 18.57
N GLY A 9 4.12 14.78 19.86
CA GLY A 9 3.09 15.65 20.44
C GLY A 9 1.65 15.11 20.34
N GLY A 10 1.47 13.92 19.77
CA GLY A 10 0.22 13.17 19.78
C GLY A 10 -0.80 13.58 18.71
N GLY A 11 -2.04 13.14 18.90
CA GLY A 11 -3.16 13.41 17.99
C GLY A 11 -3.30 12.38 16.85
N TRP A 12 -2.52 11.31 16.88
CA TRP A 12 -2.51 10.31 15.82
C TRP A 12 -3.65 9.32 15.98
N THR A 13 -4.45 9.17 14.94
CA THR A 13 -5.54 8.19 14.89
C THR A 13 -5.04 6.91 14.23
N GLU A 14 -5.29 5.77 14.88
CA GLU A 14 -4.99 4.45 14.33
C GLU A 14 -5.97 4.03 13.24
N LEU A 15 -5.42 3.59 12.12
CA LEU A 15 -6.10 2.83 11.10
C LEU A 15 -5.55 1.39 11.10
N THR A 16 -6.46 0.42 11.19
CA THR A 16 -6.20 -1.01 10.98
C THR A 16 -6.97 -1.48 9.75
N PRO A 17 -6.66 -2.66 9.15
CA PRO A 17 -7.44 -3.18 8.02
C PRO A 17 -8.95 -3.27 8.35
N MET A 18 -9.27 -3.73 9.56
CA MET A 18 -10.64 -3.86 10.05
C MET A 18 -11.34 -2.50 10.19
N ILE A 19 -10.67 -1.48 10.76
CA ILE A 19 -11.23 -0.12 10.87
C ILE A 19 -11.47 0.45 9.47
N ALA A 20 -10.49 0.33 8.57
CA ALA A 20 -10.59 0.84 7.21
C ALA A 20 -11.79 0.23 6.47
N CYS A 21 -11.90 -1.10 6.46
CA CYS A 21 -12.97 -1.79 5.73
C CYS A 21 -14.35 -1.61 6.37
N THR A 22 -14.47 -1.85 7.69
CA THR A 22 -15.79 -1.97 8.32
C THR A 22 -16.34 -0.68 8.90
N ASN A 23 -15.47 0.21 9.42
CA ASN A 23 -15.90 1.46 10.03
C ASN A 23 -15.82 2.63 9.06
N LEU A 24 -14.81 2.65 8.19
CA LEU A 24 -14.57 3.74 7.25
C LEU A 24 -15.05 3.41 5.83
N SER A 25 -15.52 2.19 5.56
CA SER A 25 -16.00 1.80 4.23
C SER A 25 -14.95 2.04 3.14
N ALA A 26 -13.69 1.71 3.42
CA ALA A 26 -12.61 1.83 2.47
C ALA A 26 -12.91 1.04 1.18
N VAL A 27 -12.54 1.61 0.05
CA VAL A 27 -12.87 1.11 -1.28
C VAL A 27 -11.59 0.67 -1.97
N MET A 28 -11.57 -0.60 -2.41
CA MET A 28 -10.58 -1.12 -3.35
C MET A 28 -11.11 -0.91 -4.76
N ASP A 29 -10.30 -0.29 -5.61
CA ASP A 29 -10.65 0.04 -6.99
C ASP A 29 -9.39 -0.10 -7.87
N PHE A 30 -9.57 -0.15 -9.18
CA PHE A 30 -8.53 -0.53 -10.13
C PHE A 30 -8.46 0.37 -11.35
N ASP A 31 -7.24 0.57 -11.84
CA ASP A 31 -6.99 1.11 -13.18
C ASP A 31 -6.77 -0.01 -14.19
N VAL A 32 -6.15 -1.11 -13.73
CA VAL A 32 -5.92 -2.32 -14.52
C VAL A 32 -6.20 -3.53 -13.64
N GLN A 33 -7.26 -4.27 -13.98
CA GLN A 33 -7.76 -5.37 -13.16
C GLN A 33 -6.87 -6.61 -13.24
N ALA A 34 -6.59 -7.23 -12.09
CA ALA A 34 -5.93 -8.53 -11.98
C ALA A 34 -6.99 -9.66 -12.04
N PRO A 35 -6.66 -10.82 -12.63
CA PRO A 35 -7.50 -12.01 -12.59
C PRO A 35 -7.92 -12.48 -11.19
N THR A 36 -7.07 -12.30 -10.17
CA THR A 36 -7.39 -12.60 -8.77
C THR A 36 -7.23 -11.33 -7.95
N GLU A 37 -8.28 -10.91 -7.26
CA GLU A 37 -8.27 -9.74 -6.39
C GLU A 37 -9.30 -9.88 -5.27
N GLY A 38 -9.21 -9.04 -4.25
CA GLY A 38 -10.27 -8.85 -3.29
C GLY A 38 -9.80 -8.31 -1.96
N ILE A 39 -10.71 -8.36 -1.00
CA ILE A 39 -10.46 -8.09 0.41
C ILE A 39 -10.74 -9.38 1.17
N ASP A 40 -9.79 -9.86 1.95
CA ASP A 40 -9.95 -11.11 2.68
C ASP A 40 -10.79 -10.99 3.97
N ALA A 41 -10.94 -12.08 4.71
CA ALA A 41 -11.76 -12.13 5.93
C ALA A 41 -11.21 -11.23 7.05
N GLU A 42 -9.92 -10.90 7.03
CA GLU A 42 -9.27 -9.98 7.96
C GLU A 42 -9.25 -8.54 7.43
N CYS A 43 -10.02 -8.25 6.38
CA CYS A 43 -10.14 -6.94 5.75
C CYS A 43 -8.85 -6.45 5.05
N ARG A 44 -7.99 -7.38 4.62
CA ARG A 44 -6.73 -7.04 3.93
C ARG A 44 -6.97 -7.07 2.42
N PRO A 45 -6.70 -5.98 1.68
CA PRO A 45 -6.77 -6.00 0.23
C PRO A 45 -5.65 -6.88 -0.33
N PHE A 46 -5.88 -7.49 -1.48
CA PHE A 46 -4.88 -8.28 -2.19
C PHE A 46 -5.13 -8.35 -3.68
N THR A 47 -4.06 -8.57 -4.43
CA THR A 47 -4.12 -8.93 -5.85
C THR A 47 -3.20 -10.10 -6.14
N ARG A 48 -3.49 -10.80 -7.23
CA ARG A 48 -2.60 -11.72 -7.91
C ARG A 48 -3.00 -11.82 -9.38
N ASP A 49 -2.07 -11.61 -10.29
CA ASP A 49 -2.33 -11.75 -11.71
C ASP A 49 -2.21 -13.20 -12.20
N ALA A 50 -2.15 -13.40 -13.52
CA ALA A 50 -1.91 -14.68 -14.17
C ALA A 50 -0.83 -14.54 -15.27
N GLY A 51 0.11 -13.60 -15.09
CA GLY A 51 0.91 -13.02 -16.16
C GLY A 51 0.17 -11.87 -16.84
N GLY A 52 0.61 -10.65 -16.55
CA GLY A 52 0.03 -9.42 -17.09
C GLY A 52 0.42 -8.22 -16.24
N ASN A 53 -0.25 -7.09 -16.49
CA ASN A 53 -0.10 -5.91 -15.65
C ASN A 53 -1.34 -5.76 -14.79
N HIS A 54 -1.20 -5.18 -13.60
CA HIS A 54 -2.32 -4.72 -12.81
C HIS A 54 -1.95 -3.50 -11.94
N SER A 55 -2.95 -2.66 -11.65
CA SER A 55 -2.79 -1.45 -10.85
C SER A 55 -4.07 -1.19 -10.08
N TYR A 56 -3.91 -1.05 -8.76
CA TYR A 56 -4.99 -0.92 -7.80
C TYR A 56 -4.70 0.18 -6.80
N HIS A 57 -5.78 0.66 -6.19
CA HIS A 57 -5.69 1.51 -5.01
C HIS A 57 -6.79 1.21 -4.00
N TYR A 58 -6.43 1.30 -2.72
CA TYR A 58 -7.32 1.15 -1.57
C TYR A 58 -7.45 2.50 -0.89
N THR A 59 -8.63 3.10 -0.99
CA THR A 59 -8.91 4.45 -0.54
C THR A 59 -9.74 4.40 0.74
N ILE A 60 -9.20 4.96 1.83
CA ILE A 60 -9.79 4.99 3.15
C ILE A 60 -10.33 6.40 3.39
N PRO A 61 -11.65 6.63 3.36
CA PRO A 61 -12.19 7.96 3.60
C PRO A 61 -12.18 8.29 5.09
N PHE A 62 -12.04 9.57 5.40
CA PHE A 62 -12.12 10.11 6.76
C PHE A 62 -12.56 11.57 6.75
N ALA A 63 -12.82 12.13 7.93
CA ALA A 63 -13.13 13.55 8.05
C ALA A 63 -11.92 14.40 7.63
N ALA A 64 -12.18 15.52 6.93
CA ALA A 64 -11.14 16.46 6.54
C ALA A 64 -10.33 16.92 7.76
N GLY A 65 -9.01 16.97 7.61
CA GLY A 65 -8.13 17.52 8.66
C GLY A 65 -6.77 16.83 8.76
N PHE A 66 -6.66 15.62 8.23
CA PHE A 66 -5.41 14.87 8.26
C PHE A 66 -4.41 15.42 7.25
N SER A 67 -3.20 15.71 7.72
CA SER A 67 -2.10 16.30 6.94
C SER A 67 -0.80 15.49 7.02
N GLU A 68 -0.76 14.49 7.90
CA GLU A 68 0.43 13.69 8.16
C GLU A 68 0.07 12.22 8.38
N PHE A 69 1.00 11.34 8.06
CA PHE A 69 0.92 9.94 8.45
C PHE A 69 2.27 9.31 8.78
N TYR A 70 2.26 8.23 9.54
CA TYR A 70 3.38 7.30 9.64
C TYR A 70 2.88 5.85 9.72
N LEU A 71 3.80 4.90 9.58
CA LEU A 71 3.50 3.47 9.54
C LEU A 71 4.05 2.79 10.80
N HIS A 72 3.26 1.99 11.49
CA HIS A 72 3.70 1.36 12.73
C HIS A 72 3.58 -0.15 12.63
N GLU A 73 4.74 -0.83 12.69
CA GLU A 73 4.89 -2.28 12.50
C GLU A 73 4.22 -2.77 11.20
N TYR A 74 4.24 -1.92 10.17
CA TYR A 74 3.51 -2.13 8.92
C TYR A 74 4.21 -3.16 8.05
N VAL A 75 3.47 -4.17 7.60
CA VAL A 75 4.00 -5.28 6.82
C VAL A 75 3.23 -5.39 5.50
N ILE A 76 3.97 -5.57 4.41
CA ILE A 76 3.42 -6.02 3.12
C ILE A 76 3.79 -7.49 2.90
N LYS A 77 2.98 -8.20 2.12
CA LYS A 77 3.21 -9.62 1.85
C LYS A 77 3.08 -9.95 0.37
N ALA A 78 4.07 -10.65 -0.16
CA ALA A 78 4.03 -11.18 -1.51
C ALA A 78 2.94 -12.25 -1.64
N ASN A 79 2.20 -12.19 -2.75
CA ASN A 79 1.08 -13.07 -3.05
C ASN A 79 1.26 -13.79 -4.38
N SER A 80 2.48 -14.25 -4.68
CA SER A 80 2.72 -15.07 -5.86
C SER A 80 2.34 -16.55 -5.62
N THR A 81 2.17 -17.33 -6.68
CA THR A 81 1.99 -18.79 -6.58
C THR A 81 3.26 -19.57 -6.28
N GLY A 82 4.44 -18.94 -6.29
CA GLY A 82 5.72 -19.61 -6.17
C GLY A 82 6.06 -20.45 -7.41
N GLY A 83 6.98 -21.42 -7.27
CA GLY A 83 7.40 -22.27 -8.38
C GLY A 83 8.13 -21.53 -9.50
N GLY A 84 8.87 -20.47 -9.15
CA GLY A 84 9.53 -19.57 -10.11
C GLY A 84 8.75 -18.30 -10.42
N ASN A 85 7.52 -18.16 -9.89
CA ASN A 85 6.81 -16.90 -9.84
C ASN A 85 7.15 -16.16 -8.54
N THR A 86 7.32 -14.86 -8.64
CA THR A 86 7.73 -13.97 -7.56
C THR A 86 6.97 -12.66 -7.69
N SER A 87 6.80 -11.96 -6.57
CA SER A 87 6.33 -10.58 -6.57
C SER A 87 7.53 -9.67 -6.36
N ASP A 88 7.60 -8.60 -7.13
CA ASP A 88 8.84 -7.90 -7.45
C ASP A 88 8.68 -6.39 -7.23
N ILE A 89 9.40 -5.85 -6.23
CA ILE A 89 9.51 -4.39 -6.01
C ILE A 89 10.97 -3.98 -6.14
N TYR A 90 11.28 -3.24 -7.20
CA TYR A 90 12.65 -2.88 -7.55
C TYR A 90 12.94 -1.40 -7.34
N THR A 91 14.08 -1.09 -6.74
CA THR A 91 14.57 0.28 -6.50
C THR A 91 14.72 1.14 -7.78
N SER A 92 14.77 0.50 -8.95
CA SER A 92 14.90 1.16 -10.26
C SER A 92 13.62 1.83 -10.76
N TRP A 93 12.49 1.62 -10.09
CA TRP A 93 11.21 2.21 -10.43
C TRP A 93 10.42 2.53 -9.18
N VAL A 94 9.80 3.70 -9.15
CA VAL A 94 9.02 4.21 -8.02
C VAL A 94 7.68 4.66 -8.58
N GLN A 95 6.60 4.27 -7.93
CA GLN A 95 5.27 4.78 -8.28
C GLN A 95 5.22 6.29 -8.06
N THR A 96 4.78 7.04 -9.08
CA THR A 96 4.67 8.51 -9.03
C THR A 96 3.27 9.02 -9.36
N ALA A 97 2.37 8.14 -9.78
CA ALA A 97 0.97 8.46 -10.08
C ALA A 97 0.07 7.35 -9.55
N TRP A 98 -1.12 7.72 -9.06
CA TRP A 98 -2.06 6.73 -8.51
C TRP A 98 -2.54 5.73 -9.55
N ASN A 99 -2.68 6.16 -10.81
CA ASN A 99 -3.21 5.33 -11.89
C ASN A 99 -2.19 4.40 -12.57
N LEU A 100 -0.97 4.32 -12.03
CA LEU A 100 0.09 3.46 -12.56
C LEU A 100 1.00 2.96 -11.44
N ALA A 101 0.67 1.81 -10.88
CA ALA A 101 1.41 1.15 -9.81
C ALA A 101 2.34 0.02 -10.28
N TYR A 102 2.63 -0.04 -11.59
CA TYR A 102 3.57 -0.99 -12.18
C TYR A 102 4.45 -0.34 -13.25
N LYS A 103 5.60 -0.99 -13.52
CA LYS A 103 6.41 -0.74 -14.72
C LYS A 103 6.29 -1.93 -15.66
N ALA A 104 5.79 -1.67 -16.87
CA ALA A 104 5.66 -2.71 -17.87
C ALA A 104 6.98 -3.47 -18.06
N GLY A 105 6.91 -4.80 -17.92
CA GLY A 105 8.04 -5.70 -18.11
C GLY A 105 8.80 -6.12 -16.85
N GLY A 106 8.23 -6.01 -15.64
CA GLY A 106 8.71 -6.88 -14.55
C GLY A 106 8.60 -6.39 -13.10
N THR A 107 7.94 -5.27 -12.76
CA THR A 107 7.92 -4.85 -11.34
C THR A 107 6.74 -3.95 -10.99
N GLY A 108 6.35 -4.02 -9.74
CA GLY A 108 5.38 -3.20 -9.06
C GLY A 108 5.98 -2.32 -7.97
N ASP A 109 5.09 -1.72 -7.19
CA ASP A 109 5.42 -0.98 -5.97
C ASP A 109 4.23 -1.02 -5.00
N VAL A 110 4.45 -0.65 -3.75
CA VAL A 110 3.38 -0.39 -2.76
C VAL A 110 3.60 1.00 -2.19
N SER A 111 2.59 1.86 -2.27
CA SER A 111 2.75 3.29 -2.04
C SER A 111 1.64 3.91 -1.22
N PHE A 112 1.92 5.06 -0.62
CA PHE A 112 1.08 5.70 0.40
C PHE A 112 1.00 7.21 0.21
N GLY A 113 -0.17 7.78 0.50
CA GLY A 113 -0.36 9.23 0.45
C GLY A 113 -1.83 9.65 0.49
N SER A 114 -2.05 10.93 0.17
CA SER A 114 -3.39 11.50 -0.01
C SER A 114 -3.99 11.06 -1.34
N ALA A 115 -5.26 10.66 -1.33
CA ALA A 115 -5.97 10.29 -2.55
C ALA A 115 -6.27 11.51 -3.45
N GLU A 116 -6.23 12.71 -2.88
CA GLU A 116 -6.49 13.97 -3.58
C GLU A 116 -5.26 14.53 -4.30
N GLU A 117 -4.07 13.97 -4.04
CA GLU A 117 -2.83 14.33 -4.75
C GLU A 117 -2.66 13.51 -6.04
N MET A 118 -1.77 13.95 -6.94
CA MET A 118 -1.52 13.26 -8.22
C MET A 118 -0.93 11.85 -8.04
N GLY A 119 -0.24 11.60 -6.93
CA GLY A 119 0.45 10.36 -6.66
C GLY A 119 0.87 10.21 -5.20
N PRO A 120 1.56 9.12 -4.86
CA PRO A 120 1.98 8.84 -3.51
C PRO A 120 3.05 9.82 -3.01
N VAL A 121 3.08 10.00 -1.70
CA VAL A 121 4.15 10.74 -1.00
C VAL A 121 5.38 9.85 -0.80
N THR A 122 5.15 8.56 -0.58
CA THR A 122 6.20 7.57 -0.40
C THR A 122 5.80 6.22 -0.99
N SER A 123 6.79 5.40 -1.30
CA SER A 123 6.58 4.05 -1.79
C SER A 123 7.67 3.12 -1.28
N TYR A 124 7.39 1.83 -1.29
CA TYR A 124 8.29 0.82 -0.78
C TYR A 124 9.60 0.87 -1.58
N ALA A 125 9.50 0.91 -2.91
CA ALA A 125 10.66 1.03 -3.80
C ALA A 125 11.53 2.27 -3.51
N ALA A 126 10.92 3.39 -3.09
CA ALA A 126 11.65 4.61 -2.74
C ALA A 126 12.42 4.51 -1.41
N THR A 127 12.03 3.58 -0.53
CA THR A 127 12.66 3.36 0.78
C THR A 127 13.69 2.22 0.79
N LEU A 128 13.67 1.38 -0.24
CA LEU A 128 14.54 0.22 -0.35
C LEU A 128 15.97 0.58 -0.73
N ASN A 129 16.91 -0.19 -0.18
CA ASN A 129 18.32 -0.19 -0.59
C ASN A 129 18.67 -1.40 -1.49
N MET A 130 17.74 -2.35 -1.62
CA MET A 130 17.87 -3.54 -2.46
C MET A 130 16.50 -3.97 -2.98
N ASN A 131 16.48 -4.62 -4.15
CA ASN A 131 15.25 -5.14 -4.72
C ASN A 131 14.66 -6.25 -3.85
N ILE A 132 13.34 -6.37 -3.85
CA ILE A 132 12.62 -7.51 -3.30
C ILE A 132 12.06 -8.32 -4.47
N ASP A 133 12.29 -9.62 -4.38
CA ASP A 133 11.85 -10.64 -5.31
C ASP A 133 11.59 -11.89 -4.45
N CYS A 134 10.32 -12.18 -4.21
CA CYS A 134 9.94 -13.32 -3.40
C CYS A 134 8.52 -13.81 -3.69
N ALA A 135 8.25 -15.09 -3.43
CA ALA A 135 6.92 -15.64 -3.70
C ALA A 135 5.89 -15.33 -2.60
N THR A 136 6.31 -15.40 -1.34
CA THR A 136 5.40 -15.41 -0.17
C THR A 136 5.98 -14.69 1.06
N CYS A 137 7.04 -13.90 0.87
CA CYS A 137 7.69 -13.25 1.99
C CYS A 137 6.81 -12.14 2.59
N GLU A 138 6.99 -11.93 3.89
CA GLU A 138 6.46 -10.80 4.64
C GLU A 138 7.62 -9.85 4.87
N VAL A 139 7.43 -8.58 4.53
CA VAL A 139 8.48 -7.57 4.62
C VAL A 139 7.98 -6.32 5.33
N ASP A 140 8.77 -5.88 6.28
CA ASP A 140 8.53 -4.71 7.11
C ASP A 140 8.73 -3.43 6.31
N TRP A 141 7.86 -2.43 6.49
CA TRP A 141 8.05 -1.10 5.94
C TRP A 141 9.31 -0.41 6.49
N PRO A 142 10.31 -0.06 5.65
CA PRO A 142 11.50 0.62 6.13
C PRO A 142 11.16 1.99 6.72
N GLY A 143 11.75 2.30 7.86
CA GLY A 143 11.60 3.62 8.47
C GLY A 143 10.28 3.85 9.20
N MET A 144 9.41 2.85 9.39
CA MET A 144 8.20 2.82 10.25
C MET A 144 7.74 4.20 10.79
N MET A 145 8.41 4.71 11.83
CA MET A 145 8.07 5.95 12.53
C MET A 145 8.38 7.25 11.75
N THR A 146 8.75 7.17 10.48
CA THR A 146 8.97 8.33 9.60
C THR A 146 7.63 9.00 9.34
N ILE A 147 7.54 10.28 9.69
CA ILE A 147 6.36 11.10 9.44
C ILE A 147 6.43 11.65 8.01
N TYR A 148 5.40 11.36 7.23
CA TYR A 148 5.21 11.83 5.87
C TYR A 148 4.13 12.89 5.83
N GLN A 149 4.38 13.97 5.09
CA GLN A 149 3.45 15.07 4.88
C GLN A 149 2.56 14.76 3.67
N THR A 150 1.23 14.84 3.81
CA THR A 150 0.30 14.68 2.70
C THR A 150 0.04 15.98 1.93
N GLY A 151 0.71 17.08 2.29
CA GLY A 151 0.71 18.37 1.57
C GLY A 151 -0.51 19.27 1.81
N MET A 152 -1.69 18.68 2.07
CA MET A 152 -2.93 19.37 2.43
C MET A 152 -3.76 18.55 3.43
N ALA A 153 -4.79 19.20 4.00
CA ALA A 153 -5.86 18.50 4.74
C ALA A 153 -6.63 17.59 3.77
N SER A 154 -6.26 16.32 3.77
CA SER A 154 -6.86 15.27 2.96
C SER A 154 -8.23 14.88 3.53
N THR A 155 -9.08 14.28 2.70
CA THR A 155 -10.30 13.59 3.12
C THR A 155 -10.20 12.08 2.95
N SER A 156 -9.07 11.58 2.45
CA SER A 156 -8.86 10.16 2.28
C SER A 156 -7.39 9.78 2.12
N PHE A 157 -7.01 8.70 2.78
CA PHE A 157 -5.70 8.09 2.64
C PHE A 157 -5.76 6.98 1.60
N ARG A 158 -4.75 6.91 0.75
CA ARG A 158 -4.67 5.94 -0.34
C ARG A 158 -3.44 5.08 -0.23
N ILE A 159 -3.64 3.79 -0.42
CA ILE A 159 -2.61 2.78 -0.64
C ILE A 159 -2.66 2.39 -2.11
N GLY A 160 -1.58 2.59 -2.87
CA GLY A 160 -1.47 2.17 -4.27
C GLY A 160 -0.58 0.93 -4.40
N TRP A 161 -0.93 0.00 -5.27
CA TRP A 161 -0.06 -1.13 -5.59
C TRP A 161 -0.38 -1.78 -6.93
N GLY A 162 0.58 -2.50 -7.47
CA GLY A 162 0.45 -3.20 -8.74
C GLY A 162 1.60 -4.15 -8.97
N GLU A 163 1.55 -4.85 -10.10
CA GLU A 163 2.65 -5.63 -10.66
C GLU A 163 2.56 -5.65 -12.18
N ALA A 164 3.63 -6.11 -12.82
CA ALA A 164 3.65 -6.34 -14.25
C ALA A 164 4.68 -7.37 -14.64
N GLY A 165 4.29 -8.37 -15.43
CA GLY A 165 5.24 -9.39 -15.83
C GLY A 165 4.60 -10.58 -16.51
N GLY A 166 5.41 -11.60 -16.78
CA GLY A 166 4.95 -12.91 -17.24
C GLY A 166 4.71 -13.90 -16.11
N GLN A 167 5.02 -13.52 -14.87
CA GLN A 167 4.85 -14.33 -13.67
C GLN A 167 3.43 -14.20 -13.14
N VAL A 168 3.07 -15.11 -12.24
CA VAL A 168 1.81 -15.08 -11.49
C VAL A 168 2.08 -14.41 -10.15
N GLU A 169 1.87 -13.11 -10.07
CA GLU A 169 2.44 -12.21 -9.05
C GLU A 169 1.42 -11.23 -8.48
N GLY A 170 1.73 -10.63 -7.33
CA GLY A 170 0.85 -9.66 -6.68
C GLY A 170 1.16 -9.47 -5.19
N TRP A 171 0.40 -8.62 -4.51
CA TRP A 171 0.67 -8.24 -3.13
C TRP A 171 -0.59 -8.23 -2.27
N TYR A 172 -0.40 -8.50 -0.99
CA TYR A 172 -1.18 -7.86 0.07
C TYR A 172 -0.43 -6.57 0.43
N PRO A 173 -0.89 -5.38 -0.04
CA PRO A 173 -0.24 -4.12 0.28
C PRO A 173 -0.43 -3.73 1.76
N TRP A 174 -1.29 -4.43 2.51
CA TRP A 174 -1.47 -4.29 3.96
C TRP A 174 -1.70 -5.67 4.60
N TRP A 175 -0.63 -6.35 5.01
CA TRP A 175 -0.71 -7.66 5.65
C TRP A 175 -0.94 -7.56 7.17
N SER A 176 -0.16 -6.70 7.84
CA SER A 176 -0.28 -6.42 9.27
C SER A 176 0.25 -5.03 9.62
N GLY A 177 0.19 -4.68 10.90
CA GLY A 177 0.55 -3.35 11.39
C GLY A 177 -0.54 -2.31 11.16
N THR A 178 -0.18 -1.05 11.38
CA THR A 178 -1.14 0.05 11.42
C THR A 178 -0.63 1.27 10.66
N ILE A 179 -1.57 2.05 10.14
CA ILE A 179 -1.32 3.40 9.63
C ILE A 179 -1.79 4.38 10.70
N ARG A 180 -1.04 5.46 10.89
CA ARG A 180 -1.30 6.49 11.89
C ARG A 180 -1.47 7.80 11.14
N VAL A 181 -2.63 8.45 11.28
CA VAL A 181 -2.94 9.71 10.58
C VAL A 181 -3.22 10.81 11.59
N ARG A 182 -2.73 12.04 11.35
CA ARG A 182 -3.16 13.24 12.08
C ARG A 182 -3.31 14.46 11.18
#